data_AF-A0A849QRR8-F1
#
_entry.id   AF-A0A849QRR8-F1
#
_cell.length_a   1.000
_cell.length_b   1.000
_cell.length_c   1.000
_cell.angle_alpha   90.00
_cell.angle_beta   90.00
_cell.angle_gamma   90.00
#
_symmetry.space_group_name_H-M   'P 1'
#
loop_
_entity.id
_entity.type
_entity.pdbx_description
1 polymer ?
#
loop_
_entity_poly.entity_id
_entity_poly.type
_entity_poly.pdbx_seq_one_letter_code
_entity_poly.pdbx_strand_id
1 'polypeptide(L)'
;MEITEADVNRPLAELVENSREKVVIEDMGDYFEIFFCIESTVLNFWQKEPALKDKTVLSAYHKLKKDFDRQKKGSLADEISKSVKALLMFNKIDGERSYTHEEIISCVKYLIKLVNQHRSPSRIGYLQWIQTFFEGNMPITDKEISDYIDKYES
;
A
#
# COMPACT_ATOMS: atom_id res chain seq x y z
N MET A 1 8.26 1.86 22.66
CA MET A 1 9.66 1.64 22.19
C MET A 1 9.83 2.42 20.89
N GLU A 2 11.00 2.97 20.61
CA GLU A 2 11.26 3.74 19.36
C GLU A 2 11.76 2.79 18.26
N ILE A 3 11.16 2.85 17.07
CA ILE A 3 11.60 2.08 15.89
C ILE A 3 12.77 2.82 15.24
N THR A 4 13.89 2.12 15.02
CA THR A 4 15.11 2.71 14.45
C THR A 4 15.28 2.40 12.97
N GLU A 5 16.20 3.10 12.28
CA GLU A 5 16.55 2.79 10.89
C GLU A 5 17.15 1.37 10.75
N ALA A 6 17.79 0.84 11.78
CA ALA A 6 18.29 -0.53 11.77
C ALA A 6 17.16 -1.56 11.74
N ASP A 7 16.01 -1.26 12.36
CA ASP A 7 14.87 -2.17 12.43
C ASP A 7 14.17 -2.31 11.08
N VAL A 8 13.99 -1.19 10.36
CA VAL A 8 13.38 -1.22 9.01
C VAL A 8 14.32 -1.76 7.93
N ASN A 9 15.62 -1.89 8.21
CA ASN A 9 16.59 -2.52 7.33
C ASN A 9 16.65 -4.05 7.49
N ARG A 10 15.97 -4.63 8.49
CA ARG A 10 15.89 -6.08 8.64
C ARG A 10 15.21 -6.73 7.43
N PRO A 11 15.61 -7.94 7.04
CA PRO A 11 14.90 -8.72 6.03
C PRO A 11 13.44 -8.93 6.42
N LEU A 12 12.53 -8.83 5.47
CA LEU A 12 11.09 -9.03 5.72
C LEU A 12 10.82 -10.39 6.39
N ALA A 13 11.57 -11.42 6.00
CA ALA A 13 11.45 -12.78 6.55
C ALA A 13 11.68 -12.88 8.07
N GLU A 14 12.37 -11.91 8.69
CA GLU A 14 12.58 -11.89 10.15
C GLU A 14 11.40 -11.24 10.91
N LEU A 15 10.54 -10.54 10.18
CA LEU A 15 9.43 -9.75 10.71
C LEU A 15 8.07 -10.43 10.53
N VAL A 16 8.01 -11.53 9.78
CA VAL A 16 6.79 -12.26 9.45
C VAL A 16 6.82 -13.69 9.96
N GLU A 17 5.65 -14.29 10.08
CA GLU A 17 5.53 -15.71 10.35
C GLU A 17 5.93 -16.56 9.14
N ASN A 18 6.50 -17.73 9.44
CA ASN A 18 6.90 -18.69 8.44
C ASN A 18 5.71 -19.55 8.02
N SER A 19 4.86 -18.98 7.17
CA SER A 19 3.83 -19.70 6.43
C SER A 19 3.96 -19.44 4.94
N ARG A 20 3.62 -20.45 4.14
CA ARG A 20 3.57 -20.39 2.67
C ARG A 20 2.14 -20.57 2.14
N GLU A 21 1.16 -20.57 3.03
CA GLU A 21 -0.23 -20.68 2.64
C GLU A 21 -0.63 -19.46 1.82
N LYS A 22 -1.22 -19.70 0.65
CA LYS A 22 -1.67 -18.61 -0.20
C LYS A 22 -2.94 -18.04 0.39
N VAL A 23 -2.95 -16.72 0.56
CA VAL A 23 -4.11 -15.99 1.00
C VAL A 23 -4.79 -15.34 -0.19
N VAL A 24 -6.12 -15.45 -0.23
CA VAL A 24 -6.96 -14.67 -1.14
C VAL A 24 -7.65 -13.63 -0.28
N ILE A 25 -7.44 -12.36 -0.61
CA ILE A 25 -8.09 -11.25 0.09
C ILE A 25 -9.46 -11.04 -0.53
N GLU A 26 -10.49 -11.31 0.27
CA GLU A 26 -11.90 -11.07 -0.08
C GLU A 26 -12.38 -9.72 0.45
N ASP A 27 -11.89 -9.32 1.62
CA ASP A 27 -12.19 -8.03 2.27
C ASP A 27 -10.89 -7.29 2.66
N MET A 28 -10.81 -6.00 2.35
CA MET A 28 -9.69 -5.16 2.78
C MET A 28 -9.66 -4.93 4.29
N GLY A 29 -10.82 -4.99 4.96
CA GLY A 29 -10.96 -4.81 6.40
C GLY A 29 -10.15 -5.84 7.21
N ASP A 30 -10.04 -7.07 6.71
CA ASP A 30 -9.25 -8.14 7.33
C ASP A 30 -7.75 -7.82 7.35
N TYR A 31 -7.27 -6.89 6.51
CA TYR A 31 -5.87 -6.52 6.37
C TYR A 31 -5.67 -5.01 6.44
N PHE A 32 -6.58 -4.32 7.15
CA PHE A 32 -6.68 -2.85 7.10
C PHE A 32 -5.36 -2.15 7.45
N GLU A 33 -4.60 -2.66 8.41
CA GLU A 33 -3.33 -2.07 8.85
C GLU A 33 -2.30 -2.03 7.72
N ILE A 34 -2.18 -3.13 6.96
CA ILE A 34 -1.26 -3.25 5.84
C ILE A 34 -1.70 -2.32 4.71
N PHE A 35 -2.98 -2.35 4.34
CA PHE A 35 -3.51 -1.48 3.27
C PHE A 35 -3.35 -0.01 3.61
N PHE A 36 -3.79 0.38 4.81
CA PHE A 36 -3.68 1.75 5.31
C PHE A 36 -2.23 2.22 5.37
N CYS A 37 -1.31 1.39 5.86
CA CYS A 37 0.11 1.69 5.91
C CYS A 37 0.69 1.96 4.50
N ILE A 38 0.37 1.10 3.53
CA ILE A 38 0.88 1.24 2.15
C ILE A 38 0.28 2.49 1.50
N GLU A 39 -1.03 2.69 1.58
CA GLU A 39 -1.73 3.79 0.91
C GLU A 39 -1.39 5.15 1.54
N SER A 40 -1.28 5.23 2.87
CA SER A 40 -0.80 6.42 3.57
C SER A 40 0.62 6.79 3.13
N THR A 41 1.49 5.78 2.97
CA THR A 41 2.86 5.99 2.46
C THR A 41 2.84 6.54 1.03
N VAL A 42 1.99 6.00 0.15
CA VAL A 42 1.82 6.50 -1.22
C VAL A 42 1.35 7.95 -1.22
N LEU A 43 0.33 8.28 -0.42
CA LEU A 43 -0.22 9.64 -0.33
C LEU A 43 0.83 10.63 0.17
N ASN A 44 1.53 10.30 1.26
CA ASN A 44 2.59 11.14 1.83
C ASN A 44 3.75 11.33 0.85
N PHE A 45 4.11 10.28 0.09
CA PHE A 45 5.12 10.38 -0.94
C PHE A 45 4.67 11.29 -2.08
N TRP A 46 3.42 11.14 -2.54
CA TRP A 46 2.87 11.95 -3.61
C TRP A 46 2.76 13.44 -3.24
N GLN A 47 2.41 13.75 -2.00
CA GLN A 47 2.40 15.14 -1.50
C GLN A 47 3.80 15.79 -1.56
N LYS A 48 4.87 15.00 -1.36
CA LYS A 48 6.27 15.46 -1.49
C LYS A 48 6.74 15.50 -2.94
N GLU A 49 6.20 14.63 -3.80
CA GLU A 49 6.49 14.54 -5.23
C GLU A 49 5.22 14.62 -6.08
N PRO A 50 4.59 15.81 -6.26
CA PRO A 50 3.28 15.94 -6.91
C PRO A 50 3.25 15.48 -8.38
N ALA A 51 4.42 15.33 -9.01
CA ALA A 51 4.55 14.83 -10.37
C ALA A 51 4.35 13.31 -10.49
N LEU A 52 4.27 12.58 -9.37
CA LEU A 52 4.03 11.14 -9.35
C LEU A 52 2.69 10.77 -10.02
N LYS A 53 2.68 9.62 -10.70
CA LYS A 53 1.55 9.10 -11.50
C LYS A 53 1.26 7.66 -11.12
N ASP A 54 0.05 7.19 -11.42
CA ASP A 54 -0.40 5.82 -11.12
C ASP A 54 0.54 4.74 -11.69
N LYS A 55 1.13 4.99 -12.86
CA LYS A 55 2.13 4.08 -13.46
C LYS A 55 3.35 3.86 -12.55
N THR A 56 3.78 4.90 -11.84
CA THR A 56 4.90 4.81 -10.89
C THR A 56 4.49 4.01 -9.66
N VAL A 57 3.27 4.23 -9.15
CA VAL A 57 2.69 3.43 -8.06
C VAL A 57 2.62 1.95 -8.45
N LEU A 58 2.04 1.66 -9.61
CA LEU A 58 1.92 0.30 -10.14
C LEU A 58 3.29 -0.36 -10.30
N SER A 59 4.29 0.38 -10.79
CA SER A 59 5.67 -0.08 -10.90
C SER A 59 6.28 -0.41 -9.52
N ALA A 60 6.03 0.43 -8.51
CA ALA A 60 6.47 0.19 -7.13
C ALA A 60 5.85 -1.09 -6.56
N TYR A 61 4.54 -1.27 -6.69
CA TYR A 61 3.86 -2.48 -6.23
C TYR A 61 4.35 -3.74 -6.96
N HIS A 62 4.62 -3.67 -8.28
CA HIS A 62 5.21 -4.80 -9.00
C HIS A 62 6.61 -5.17 -8.53
N LYS A 63 7.41 -4.19 -8.08
CA LYS A 63 8.72 -4.46 -7.47
C LYS A 63 8.54 -5.13 -6.11
N LEU A 64 7.69 -4.59 -5.25
CA LEU A 64 7.39 -5.13 -3.92
C LEU A 64 6.82 -6.55 -3.97
N LYS A 65 5.94 -6.84 -4.93
CA LYS A 65 5.43 -8.19 -5.18
C LYS A 65 6.56 -9.21 -5.43
N LYS A 66 7.70 -8.78 -5.95
CA LYS A 66 8.86 -9.65 -6.23
C LYS A 66 9.84 -9.70 -5.06
N ASP A 67 10.11 -8.55 -4.45
CA ASP A 67 11.14 -8.40 -3.43
C ASP A 67 10.79 -7.16 -2.59
N PHE A 68 10.79 -7.29 -1.27
CA PHE A 68 10.64 -6.16 -0.34
C PHE A 68 11.99 -5.60 0.13
N ASP A 69 13.06 -6.39 0.09
CA ASP A 69 14.32 -6.09 0.75
C ASP A 69 15.29 -5.30 -0.14
N ARG A 70 15.21 -5.44 -1.47
CA ARG A 70 16.18 -4.84 -2.41
C ARG A 70 15.62 -3.68 -3.22
N GLN A 71 15.05 -2.69 -2.54
CA GLN A 71 14.51 -1.50 -3.19
C GLN A 71 15.56 -0.42 -3.40
N LYS A 72 15.38 0.41 -4.42
CA LYS A 72 16.23 1.57 -4.65
C LYS A 72 15.93 2.64 -3.59
N LYS A 73 16.93 3.03 -2.80
CA LYS A 73 16.80 4.05 -1.75
C LYS A 73 16.08 5.31 -2.26
N GLY A 74 15.10 5.79 -1.50
CA GLY A 74 14.31 6.99 -1.80
C GLY A 74 13.27 6.81 -2.91
N SER A 75 13.11 5.61 -3.46
CA SER A 75 11.99 5.32 -4.36
C SER A 75 10.71 5.03 -3.57
N LEU A 76 9.55 5.22 -4.19
CA LEU A 76 8.27 4.88 -3.56
C LEU A 76 8.23 3.43 -3.03
N ALA A 77 8.83 2.46 -3.75
CA ALA A 77 8.90 1.08 -3.28
C ALA A 77 9.75 0.92 -2.01
N ASP A 78 10.84 1.68 -1.89
CA ASP A 78 11.69 1.69 -0.69
C ASP A 78 10.94 2.27 0.51
N GLU A 79 10.25 3.39 0.32
CA GLU A 79 9.46 4.02 1.40
C GLU A 79 8.30 3.12 1.86
N ILE A 80 7.57 2.49 0.93
CA ILE A 80 6.54 1.50 1.29
C ILE A 80 7.15 0.32 2.04
N SER A 81 8.28 -0.22 1.57
CA SER A 81 8.94 -1.35 2.23
C SER A 81 9.31 -1.01 3.68
N LYS A 82 9.95 0.14 3.90
CA LYS A 82 10.30 0.60 5.25
C LYS A 82 9.07 0.78 6.14
N SER A 83 8.01 1.39 5.62
CA SER A 83 6.78 1.61 6.39
C SER A 83 6.12 0.30 6.79
N VAL A 84 6.00 -0.66 5.86
CA VAL A 84 5.44 -1.99 6.16
C VAL A 84 6.32 -2.72 7.17
N LYS A 85 7.66 -2.69 7.04
CA LYS A 85 8.56 -3.31 8.01
C LYS A 85 8.47 -2.67 9.40
N ALA A 86 8.31 -1.35 9.47
CA ALA A 86 8.09 -0.64 10.72
C ALA A 86 6.79 -1.11 11.39
N LEU A 87 5.68 -1.21 10.63
CA LEU A 87 4.41 -1.75 11.12
C LEU A 87 4.56 -3.18 11.66
N LEU A 88 5.18 -4.08 10.90
CA LEU A 88 5.38 -5.47 11.33
C LEU A 88 6.21 -5.57 12.61
N MET A 89 7.25 -4.74 12.71
CA MET A 89 8.08 -4.67 13.92
C MET A 89 7.27 -4.17 15.11
N PHE A 90 6.46 -3.11 14.92
CA PHE A 90 5.56 -2.58 15.94
C PHE A 90 4.61 -3.65 16.46
N ASN A 91 3.89 -4.33 15.56
CA ASN A 91 2.96 -5.39 15.94
C ASN A 91 3.66 -6.53 16.70
N LYS A 92 4.88 -6.91 16.27
CA LYS A 92 5.67 -7.95 16.93
C LYS A 92 6.10 -7.55 18.35
N ILE A 93 6.39 -6.27 18.58
CA ILE A 93 6.75 -5.73 19.89
C ILE A 93 5.53 -5.71 20.82
N ASP A 94 4.41 -5.22 20.32
CA ASP A 94 3.20 -4.99 21.11
C ASP A 94 2.35 -6.26 21.28
N GLY A 95 2.76 -7.37 20.64
CA GLY A 95 2.07 -8.65 20.71
C GLY A 95 0.74 -8.65 19.94
N GLU A 96 0.64 -7.77 18.93
CA GLU A 96 -0.51 -7.69 18.05
C GLU A 96 -0.45 -8.76 16.94
N ARG A 97 -1.30 -8.61 15.93
CA ARG A 97 -1.41 -9.56 14.82
C ARG A 97 -0.05 -9.76 14.15
N SER A 98 0.35 -11.02 14.06
CA SER A 98 1.49 -11.46 13.28
C SER A 98 1.03 -11.78 11.85
N TYR A 99 1.73 -11.23 10.86
CA TYR A 99 1.44 -11.45 9.45
C TYR A 99 2.44 -12.43 8.85
N THR A 100 2.00 -13.14 7.83
CA THR A 100 2.83 -14.03 7.00
C THR A 100 3.34 -13.29 5.77
N HIS A 101 4.38 -13.83 5.14
CA HIS A 101 4.88 -13.29 3.87
C HIS A 101 3.80 -13.29 2.78
N GLU A 102 3.03 -14.36 2.65
CA GLU A 102 2.01 -14.50 1.62
C GLU A 102 0.83 -13.54 1.82
N GLU A 103 0.46 -13.19 3.05
CA GLU A 103 -0.55 -12.17 3.34
C GLU A 103 -0.12 -10.78 2.81
N ILE A 104 1.12 -10.37 3.10
CA ILE A 104 1.66 -9.08 2.63
C ILE A 104 1.69 -9.05 1.11
N ILE A 105 2.21 -10.12 0.49
CA ILE A 105 2.26 -10.22 -0.97
C ILE A 105 0.83 -10.22 -1.57
N SER A 106 -0.14 -10.80 -0.89
CA SER A 106 -1.54 -10.80 -1.32
C SER A 106 -2.16 -9.40 -1.22
N CYS A 107 -1.83 -8.61 -0.19
CA CYS A 107 -2.21 -7.20 -0.09
C CYS A 107 -1.65 -6.41 -1.28
N VAL A 108 -0.35 -6.56 -1.59
CA VAL A 108 0.27 -5.88 -2.74
C VAL A 108 -0.39 -6.31 -4.07
N LYS A 109 -0.72 -7.59 -4.23
CA LYS A 109 -1.45 -8.08 -5.43
C LYS A 109 -2.84 -7.45 -5.53
N TYR A 110 -3.54 -7.28 -4.41
CA TYR A 110 -4.85 -6.64 -4.38
C TYR A 110 -4.74 -5.17 -4.78
N LEU A 111 -3.79 -4.42 -4.21
CA LEU A 111 -3.53 -3.02 -4.58
C LEU A 111 -3.17 -2.85 -6.06
N ILE A 112 -2.42 -3.79 -6.65
CA ILE A 112 -2.18 -3.80 -8.10
C ILE A 112 -3.49 -3.87 -8.89
N LYS A 113 -4.47 -4.68 -8.45
CA LYS A 113 -5.79 -4.73 -9.11
C LYS A 113 -6.49 -3.39 -8.95
N LEU A 114 -6.49 -2.82 -7.75
CA LEU A 114 -7.13 -1.55 -7.42
C LEU A 114 -6.59 -0.40 -8.29
N VAL A 115 -5.26 -0.23 -8.38
CA VAL A 115 -4.63 0.75 -9.27
C VAL A 115 -5.05 0.58 -10.74
N ASN A 116 -5.27 -0.66 -11.18
CA ASN A 116 -5.71 -0.93 -12.55
C ASN A 116 -7.20 -0.66 -12.78
N GLN A 117 -8.02 -0.68 -11.73
CA GLN A 117 -9.44 -0.33 -11.79
C GLN A 117 -9.64 1.18 -11.84
N HIS A 118 -8.85 1.94 -11.09
CA HIS A 118 -8.89 3.41 -11.04
C HIS A 118 -8.05 4.08 -12.15
N ARG A 119 -8.10 3.53 -13.37
CA ARG A 119 -7.36 4.10 -14.51
C ARG A 119 -8.04 5.35 -15.01
N SER A 120 -7.29 6.44 -15.08
CA SER A 120 -7.75 7.74 -15.58
C SER A 120 -6.93 8.22 -16.78
N PRO A 121 -7.49 8.98 -17.74
CA PRO A 121 -6.71 9.67 -18.77
C PRO A 121 -5.64 10.61 -18.20
N SER A 122 -5.91 11.19 -17.03
CA SER A 122 -4.97 12.06 -16.30
C SER A 122 -3.79 11.30 -15.65
N ARG A 123 -3.91 9.97 -15.58
CA ARG A 123 -2.97 9.01 -14.97
C ARG A 123 -2.73 9.23 -13.48
N ILE A 124 -3.70 9.81 -12.78
CA ILE A 124 -3.70 10.02 -11.32
C ILE A 124 -5.01 9.58 -10.67
N GLY A 125 -5.77 8.69 -11.30
CA GLY A 125 -7.09 8.25 -10.80
C GLY A 125 -6.96 7.52 -9.47
N TYR A 126 -6.04 6.56 -9.37
CA TYR A 126 -5.78 5.86 -8.11
C TYR A 126 -5.24 6.79 -7.01
N LEU A 127 -4.35 7.72 -7.37
CA LEU A 127 -3.84 8.70 -6.42
C LEU A 127 -4.93 9.63 -5.88
N GLN A 128 -5.86 10.06 -6.74
CA GLN A 128 -7.04 10.82 -6.34
C GLN A 128 -8.00 9.99 -5.49
N TRP A 129 -8.14 8.69 -5.78
CA TRP A 129 -8.94 7.77 -5.00
C TRP A 129 -8.40 7.65 -3.57
N ILE A 130 -7.09 7.41 -3.40
CA ILE A 130 -6.47 7.37 -2.08
C ILE A 130 -6.68 8.71 -1.35
N GLN A 131 -6.42 9.84 -2.02
CA GLN A 131 -6.61 11.15 -1.41
C GLN A 131 -8.04 11.32 -0.90
N THR A 132 -9.03 10.98 -1.73
CA THR A 132 -10.45 11.05 -1.39
C THR A 132 -10.80 10.17 -0.19
N PHE A 133 -10.23 8.96 -0.13
CA PHE A 133 -10.35 8.05 1.00
C PHE A 133 -9.82 8.67 2.31
N PHE A 134 -8.59 9.17 2.30
CA PHE A 134 -7.96 9.74 3.50
C PHE A 134 -8.57 11.07 3.96
N GLU A 135 -9.15 11.85 3.04
CA GLU A 135 -9.87 13.08 3.38
C GLU A 135 -11.28 12.82 3.95
N GLY A 136 -11.73 11.56 3.99
CA GLY A 136 -13.09 11.21 4.44
C GLY A 136 -14.17 11.63 3.45
N ASN A 137 -13.79 11.92 2.20
CA ASN A 137 -14.67 12.40 1.13
C ASN A 137 -15.12 11.27 0.20
N MET A 138 -15.08 10.01 0.68
CA MET A 138 -15.48 8.87 -0.14
C MET A 138 -16.91 9.02 -0.62
N PRO A 139 -17.17 8.82 -1.93
CA PRO A 139 -18.53 8.68 -2.44
C PRO A 139 -19.27 7.56 -1.71
N ILE A 140 -20.46 7.83 -1.18
CA ILE A 140 -21.26 6.85 -0.42
C ILE A 140 -22.46 6.38 -1.26
N THR A 141 -22.97 7.25 -2.14
CA THR A 141 -24.11 6.95 -3.00
C THR A 141 -23.67 6.61 -4.42
N ASP A 142 -24.48 5.80 -5.13
CA ASP A 142 -24.24 5.46 -6.55
C ASP A 142 -24.02 6.69 -7.44
N LYS A 143 -24.72 7.79 -7.12
CA LYS A 143 -24.55 9.06 -7.82
C LYS A 143 -23.21 9.70 -7.55
N GLU A 144 -22.78 9.79 -6.29
CA GLU A 144 -21.45 10.33 -5.95
C GLU A 144 -20.34 9.46 -6.54
N ILE A 145 -20.54 8.14 -6.58
CA ILE A 145 -19.59 7.20 -7.18
C ILE A 145 -19.50 7.48 -8.68
N SER A 146 -20.64 7.63 -9.37
CA SER A 146 -20.67 8.00 -10.79
C SER A 146 -20.00 9.36 -11.04
N ASP A 147 -20.35 10.39 -10.26
CA ASP A 147 -19.79 11.74 -10.39
C ASP A 147 -18.27 11.75 -10.16
N TYR A 148 -17.78 10.93 -9.22
CA TYR A 148 -16.35 10.74 -8.98
C TYR A 148 -15.65 10.06 -10.16
N ILE A 149 -16.22 8.96 -10.69
CA ILE A 149 -15.68 8.25 -11.85
C ILE A 149 -15.66 9.17 -13.08
N ASP A 150 -16.73 9.93 -13.32
CA ASP A 150 -16.82 10.86 -14.45
C ASP A 150 -15.79 11.99 -14.34
N LYS A 151 -15.58 12.51 -13.12
CA LYS A 151 -14.66 13.62 -12.88
C LYS A 151 -13.19 13.20 -12.92
N TYR A 152 -12.88 11.98 -12.49
CA TYR A 152 -11.51 11.58 -12.19
C TYR A 152 -11.02 10.33 -12.92
N GLU A 153 -11.89 9.43 -13.39
CA GLU A 153 -11.51 8.10 -13.91
C GLU A 153 -11.97 7.80 -15.35
N SER A 154 -12.70 8.74 -15.98
CA SER A 154 -13.21 8.62 -17.36
C SER A 154 -12.26 9.16 -18.41
#